data_AF-A0A397VJ26-F1
#
_entry.id   AF-A0A397VJ26-F1
#
_cell.length_a   1.000
_cell.length_b   1.000
_cell.length_c   1.000
_cell.angle_alpha   90.00
_cell.angle_beta   90.00
_cell.angle_gamma   90.00
#
_symmetry.space_group_name_H-M   'P 1'
#
loop_
_entity.id
_entity.type
_entity.pdbx_description
1 polymer ?
#
loop_
_entity_poly.entity_id
_entity_poly.type
_entity_poly.pdbx_seq_one_letter_code
_entity_poly.pdbx_strand_id
1 'polypeptide(L)'
;MNSNTSLQDKSTLEDLRKEACEYFKQRKFLKALALFEEILKNSQHSPDDQHITSTWDFSSDKCGQENFNELVKVLYRNSALTSLDLSWNKLGSVEGKALADVLCKNSTLTSLNLNNNWIGSEGGKALADALCKNSTLTSLNLCHNNLGSEGRKNISRCTLQELHADYFGS
;
A
#
# COMPACT_ATOMS: atom_id res chain seq x y z
N MET A 1 -28.34 -27.78 22.70
CA MET A 1 -28.55 -26.31 22.69
C MET A 1 -27.21 -25.66 22.93
N ASN A 2 -26.71 -24.92 21.94
CA ASN A 2 -25.94 -23.67 22.09
C ASN A 2 -25.47 -23.26 20.69
N SER A 3 -26.39 -22.66 19.94
CA SER A 3 -26.13 -22.03 18.63
C SER A 3 -26.08 -20.50 18.75
N ASN A 4 -25.80 -19.97 19.96
CA ASN A 4 -25.77 -18.52 20.21
C ASN A 4 -24.37 -17.87 20.02
N THR A 5 -23.31 -18.65 19.85
CA THR A 5 -21.95 -18.11 19.65
C THR A 5 -21.76 -17.45 18.29
N SER A 6 -22.39 -17.93 17.22
CA SER A 6 -22.13 -17.45 15.84
C SER A 6 -22.65 -16.03 15.55
N LEU A 7 -23.65 -15.54 16.30
CA LEU A 7 -24.24 -14.21 16.09
C LEU A 7 -23.51 -13.11 16.87
N GLN A 8 -23.03 -13.40 18.09
CA GLN A 8 -22.19 -12.47 18.86
C GLN A 8 -20.79 -12.32 18.24
N ASP A 9 -20.21 -13.39 17.70
CA ASP A 9 -18.89 -13.33 17.03
C ASP A 9 -18.95 -12.55 15.70
N LYS A 10 -20.07 -12.64 14.97
CA LYS A 10 -20.26 -11.86 13.73
C LYS A 10 -20.51 -10.37 14.00
N SER A 11 -21.31 -10.03 15.01
CA SER A 11 -21.56 -8.64 15.40
C SER A 11 -20.28 -7.95 15.88
N THR A 12 -19.46 -8.66 16.67
CA THR A 12 -18.19 -8.12 17.18
C THR A 12 -17.15 -7.93 16.08
N LEU A 13 -17.06 -8.85 15.11
CA LEU A 13 -16.21 -8.66 13.92
C LEU A 13 -16.65 -7.46 13.08
N GLU A 14 -17.96 -7.25 12.91
CA GLU A 14 -18.47 -6.10 12.17
C GLU A 14 -18.15 -4.76 12.86
N ASP A 15 -18.20 -4.72 14.19
CA ASP A 15 -17.80 -3.56 14.98
C ASP A 15 -16.29 -3.30 14.89
N LEU A 16 -15.46 -4.35 14.95
CA LEU A 16 -14.01 -4.24 14.74
C LEU A 16 -13.66 -3.71 13.35
N ARG A 17 -14.37 -4.16 12.31
CA ARG A 17 -14.19 -3.63 10.93
C ARG A 17 -14.51 -2.14 10.88
N LYS A 18 -15.62 -1.72 11.48
CA LYS A 18 -16.01 -0.29 11.55
C LYS A 18 -14.96 0.52 12.30
N GLU A 19 -14.48 0.03 13.43
CA GLU A 19 -13.43 0.72 14.21
C GLU A 19 -12.10 0.80 13.46
N ALA A 20 -11.68 -0.26 12.77
CA ALA A 20 -10.50 -0.25 11.91
C ALA A 20 -10.61 0.82 10.82
N CYS A 21 -11.75 0.86 10.13
CA CYS A 21 -12.06 1.90 9.13
C CYS A 21 -12.00 3.32 9.73
N GLU A 22 -12.48 3.52 10.95
CA GLU A 22 -12.38 4.82 11.63
C GLU A 22 -10.93 5.18 11.98
N TYR A 23 -10.10 4.23 12.42
CA TYR A 23 -8.68 4.49 12.62
C TYR A 23 -7.96 4.80 11.31
N PHE A 24 -8.35 4.18 10.19
CA PHE A 24 -7.84 4.53 8.86
C PHE A 24 -8.18 5.97 8.49
N LYS A 25 -9.45 6.39 8.64
CA LYS A 25 -9.88 7.78 8.40
C LYS A 25 -9.14 8.79 9.29
N GLN A 26 -8.81 8.38 10.52
CA GLN A 26 -8.04 9.17 11.48
C GLN A 26 -6.51 9.10 11.26
N ARG A 27 -6.03 8.36 10.26
CA ARG A 27 -4.62 8.12 9.96
C ARG A 27 -3.82 7.46 11.08
N LYS A 28 -4.49 6.70 11.95
CA LYS A 28 -3.88 5.92 13.04
C LYS A 28 -3.55 4.52 12.53
N PHE A 29 -2.64 4.45 11.55
CA PHE A 29 -2.40 3.24 10.76
C PHE A 29 -1.93 2.05 11.61
N LEU A 30 -1.15 2.27 12.68
CA LEU A 30 -0.72 1.19 13.56
C LEU A 30 -1.89 0.55 14.33
N LYS A 31 -2.86 1.37 14.76
CA LYS A 31 -4.06 0.86 15.44
C LYS A 31 -4.95 0.11 14.48
N ALA A 32 -5.10 0.65 13.28
CA ALA A 32 -5.91 0.04 12.24
C ALA A 32 -5.32 -1.31 11.79
N LEU A 33 -3.99 -1.41 11.66
CA LEU A 33 -3.28 -2.67 11.39
C LEU A 33 -3.53 -3.71 12.50
N ALA A 34 -3.44 -3.31 13.78
CA ALA A 34 -3.67 -4.23 14.89
C ALA A 34 -5.08 -4.82 14.87
N LEU A 35 -6.09 -4.01 14.53
CA LEU A 35 -7.46 -4.49 14.36
C LEU A 35 -7.62 -5.40 13.13
N PHE A 36 -6.94 -5.12 12.02
CA PHE A 36 -6.95 -6.02 10.87
C PHE A 36 -6.29 -7.37 11.14
N GLU A 37 -5.17 -7.40 11.87
CA GLU A 37 -4.57 -8.65 12.31
C GLU A 37 -5.53 -9.45 13.21
N GLU A 38 -6.28 -8.77 14.08
CA GLU A 38 -7.29 -9.40 14.93
C GLU A 38 -8.48 -9.93 14.13
N ILE A 39 -8.96 -9.18 13.13
CA ILE A 39 -10.01 -9.62 12.19
C ILE A 39 -9.53 -10.84 11.41
N LEU A 40 -8.28 -10.87 10.94
CA LEU A 40 -7.72 -12.01 10.21
C LEU A 40 -7.57 -13.27 11.07
N LYS A 41 -7.29 -13.13 12.37
CA LYS A 41 -7.22 -14.27 13.30
C LYS A 41 -8.60 -14.86 13.61
N ASN A 42 -9.64 -14.01 13.70
CA ASN A 42 -10.97 -14.40 14.16
C ASN A 42 -11.96 -14.67 13.02
N SER A 43 -11.72 -14.12 11.83
CA SER A 43 -12.50 -14.47 10.64
C SER A 43 -12.06 -15.85 10.13
N GLN A 44 -13.02 -16.74 9.84
CA GLN A 44 -12.76 -18.01 9.15
C GLN A 44 -12.40 -17.80 7.67
N HIS A 45 -11.51 -16.85 7.37
CA HIS A 45 -11.10 -16.49 6.02
C HIS A 45 -12.28 -16.17 5.09
N SER A 46 -13.20 -15.31 5.54
CA SER A 46 -14.25 -14.78 4.65
C SER A 46 -13.58 -14.00 3.51
N PRO A 47 -14.00 -14.19 2.24
CA PRO A 47 -13.47 -13.43 1.10
C PRO A 47 -13.55 -11.91 1.30
N ASP A 48 -14.61 -11.43 1.96
CA ASP A 48 -14.81 -10.00 2.24
C ASP A 48 -13.76 -9.45 3.23
N ASP A 49 -13.36 -10.25 4.23
CA ASP A 49 -12.33 -9.88 5.21
C ASP A 49 -10.95 -9.84 4.58
N GLN A 50 -10.66 -10.80 3.70
CA GLN A 50 -9.41 -10.80 2.94
C GLN A 50 -9.31 -9.55 2.06
N HIS A 51 -10.39 -9.16 1.38
CA HIS A 51 -10.38 -7.97 0.53
C HIS A 51 -10.13 -6.67 1.33
N ILE A 52 -10.80 -6.47 2.46
CA ILE A 52 -10.65 -5.25 3.29
C ILE A 52 -9.23 -5.14 3.87
N THR A 53 -8.61 -6.28 4.17
CA THR A 53 -7.28 -6.33 4.80
C THR A 53 -6.14 -6.30 3.79
N SER A 54 -6.39 -6.67 2.53
CA SER A 54 -5.38 -6.77 1.46
C SER A 54 -5.33 -5.57 0.51
N THR A 55 -6.33 -4.69 0.51
CA THR A 55 -6.43 -3.56 -0.43
C THR A 55 -6.65 -2.25 0.30
N TRP A 56 -5.68 -1.33 0.21
CA TRP A 56 -5.76 0.00 0.84
C TRP A 56 -5.78 1.11 -0.21
N ASP A 57 -6.80 1.96 -0.17
CA ASP A 57 -6.92 3.14 -1.01
C ASP A 57 -6.75 4.40 -0.15
N PHE A 58 -5.67 5.14 -0.40
CA PHE A 58 -5.39 6.45 0.17
C PHE A 58 -5.25 7.50 -0.94
N SER A 59 -5.88 7.30 -2.09
CA SER A 59 -5.85 8.26 -3.18
C SER A 59 -6.47 9.59 -2.73
N SER A 60 -5.80 10.70 -3.03
CA SER A 60 -6.26 12.05 -2.69
C SER A 60 -6.50 12.32 -1.19
N ASP A 61 -6.04 11.45 -0.28
CA ASP A 61 -6.38 11.51 1.15
C ASP A 61 -5.65 12.62 1.92
N LYS A 62 -4.92 13.49 1.19
CA LYS A 62 -3.91 14.40 1.77
C LYS A 62 -3.05 13.64 2.78
N CYS A 63 -2.69 12.38 2.49
CA CYS A 63 -1.74 11.61 3.28
C CYS A 63 -0.37 12.27 3.09
N GLY A 64 -0.24 13.47 3.69
CA GLY A 64 0.88 14.35 3.51
C GLY A 64 2.13 13.76 4.16
N GLN A 65 3.23 14.47 3.97
CA GLN A 65 4.56 14.14 4.50
C GLN A 65 4.53 13.79 6.01
N GLU A 66 3.65 14.42 6.78
CA GLU A 66 3.58 14.31 8.25
C GLU A 66 3.29 12.89 8.76
N ASN A 67 2.48 12.09 8.05
CA ASN A 67 2.07 10.75 8.50
C ASN A 67 2.65 9.60 7.66
N PHE A 68 3.41 9.93 6.62
CA PHE A 68 3.99 8.94 5.73
C PHE A 68 4.93 7.96 6.45
N ASN A 69 5.66 8.45 7.45
CA ASN A 69 6.56 7.62 8.25
C ASN A 69 5.82 6.53 9.05
N GLU A 70 4.60 6.80 9.53
CA GLU A 70 3.80 5.79 10.22
C GLU A 70 3.29 4.74 9.23
N LEU A 71 2.83 5.18 8.06
CA LEU A 71 2.44 4.27 6.97
C LEU A 71 3.62 3.35 6.59
N VAL A 72 4.82 3.88 6.40
CA VAL A 72 6.02 3.08 6.09
C VAL A 72 6.28 2.01 7.15
N LYS A 73 6.17 2.34 8.45
CA LYS A 73 6.32 1.36 9.55
C LYS A 73 5.29 0.24 9.46
N VAL A 74 4.07 0.57 9.09
CA VAL A 74 2.98 -0.38 8.90
C VAL A 74 3.25 -1.27 7.68
N LEU A 75 3.68 -0.71 6.55
CA LEU A 75 4.00 -1.47 5.34
C LEU A 75 5.17 -2.45 5.51
N TYR A 76 6.11 -2.15 6.41
CA TYR A 76 7.18 -3.09 6.78
C TYR A 76 6.70 -4.30 7.59
N ARG A 77 5.58 -4.17 8.30
CA ARG A 77 5.03 -5.24 9.17
C ARG A 77 3.91 -6.00 8.49
N ASN A 78 3.17 -5.33 7.61
CA ASN A 78 2.01 -5.90 6.97
C ASN A 78 2.41 -7.00 5.98
N SER A 79 1.91 -8.21 6.23
CA SER A 79 2.13 -9.41 5.42
C SER A 79 0.87 -9.86 4.67
N ALA A 80 -0.20 -9.07 4.69
CA ALA A 80 -1.48 -9.36 4.03
C ALA A 80 -1.80 -8.37 2.90
N LEU A 81 -1.20 -7.18 2.92
CA LEU A 81 -1.42 -6.14 1.92
C LEU A 81 -0.87 -6.57 0.56
N THR A 82 -1.74 -6.57 -0.44
CA THR A 82 -1.43 -6.90 -1.84
C THR A 82 -1.63 -5.70 -2.76
N SER A 83 -2.53 -4.77 -2.44
CA SER A 83 -2.80 -3.59 -3.26
C SER A 83 -2.80 -2.30 -2.44
N LEU A 84 -2.09 -1.28 -2.93
CA LEU A 84 -1.96 0.02 -2.28
C LEU A 84 -2.12 1.17 -3.29
N ASP A 85 -3.08 2.06 -3.07
CA ASP A 85 -3.21 3.32 -3.82
C ASP A 85 -2.76 4.52 -2.95
N LEU A 86 -1.76 5.22 -3.44
CA LEU A 86 -1.20 6.45 -2.85
C LEU A 86 -1.22 7.61 -3.86
N SER A 87 -2.05 7.54 -4.89
CA SER A 87 -2.14 8.58 -5.90
C SER A 87 -2.61 9.93 -5.31
N TRP A 88 -2.20 11.04 -5.92
CA TRP A 88 -2.64 12.39 -5.52
C TRP A 88 -2.30 12.81 -4.07
N ASN A 89 -1.18 12.34 -3.51
CA ASN A 89 -0.78 12.63 -2.12
C ASN A 89 0.37 13.65 -1.98
N LYS A 90 0.87 14.22 -3.07
CA LYS A 90 2.03 15.13 -3.08
C LYS A 90 3.28 14.52 -2.43
N LEU A 91 3.47 13.21 -2.58
CA LEU A 91 4.66 12.51 -2.11
C LEU A 91 5.90 13.04 -2.83
N GLY A 92 6.96 13.34 -2.09
CA GLY A 92 8.21 13.87 -2.61
C GLY A 92 9.27 12.78 -2.79
N SER A 93 10.51 13.21 -3.06
CA SER A 93 11.64 12.31 -3.22
C SER A 93 12.04 11.58 -1.94
N VAL A 94 11.75 12.17 -0.77
CA VAL A 94 11.99 11.53 0.53
C VAL A 94 11.04 10.34 0.72
N GLU A 95 9.75 10.55 0.47
CA GLU A 95 8.73 9.51 0.57
C GLU A 95 8.94 8.42 -0.50
N GLY A 96 9.33 8.81 -1.72
CA GLY A 96 9.69 7.86 -2.79
C GLY A 96 10.86 6.95 -2.41
N LYS A 97 11.89 7.48 -1.74
CA LYS A 97 13.01 6.68 -1.21
C LYS A 97 12.55 5.74 -0.10
N ALA A 98 11.71 6.21 0.82
CA ALA A 98 11.18 5.37 1.88
C ALA A 98 10.32 4.21 1.32
N LEU A 99 9.53 4.45 0.27
CA LEU A 99 8.81 3.39 -0.44
C LEU A 99 9.75 2.40 -1.13
N ALA A 100 10.84 2.87 -1.73
CA ALA A 100 11.83 1.99 -2.34
C ALA A 100 12.43 1.02 -1.31
N ASP A 101 12.72 1.50 -0.09
CA ASP A 101 13.22 0.65 0.98
C ASP A 101 12.17 -0.38 1.44
N VAL A 102 10.89 0.01 1.49
CA VAL A 102 9.76 -0.91 1.77
C VAL A 102 9.67 -1.99 0.68
N LEU A 103 9.68 -1.60 -0.60
CA LEU A 103 9.58 -2.53 -1.73
C LEU A 103 10.75 -3.54 -1.76
N CYS A 104 11.94 -3.16 -1.31
CA CYS A 104 13.06 -4.11 -1.21
C CYS A 104 12.82 -5.25 -0.21
N LYS A 105 11.93 -5.06 0.78
CA LYS A 105 11.68 -6.03 1.87
C LYS A 105 10.29 -6.63 1.85
N ASN A 106 9.32 -5.93 1.27
CA ASN A 106 7.95 -6.40 1.18
C ASN A 106 7.83 -7.46 0.08
N SER A 107 7.26 -8.60 0.42
CA SER A 107 7.09 -9.75 -0.48
C SER A 107 5.62 -10.11 -0.71
N THR A 108 4.69 -9.19 -0.42
CA THR A 108 3.24 -9.44 -0.49
C THR A 108 2.53 -8.44 -1.41
N LEU A 109 3.06 -7.23 -1.51
CA LEU A 109 2.51 -6.18 -2.36
C LEU A 109 2.70 -6.54 -3.84
N THR A 110 1.58 -6.63 -4.55
CA THR A 110 1.50 -6.95 -5.99
C THR A 110 1.09 -5.74 -6.82
N SER A 111 0.36 -4.77 -6.24
CA SER A 111 -0.11 -3.57 -6.92
C SER A 111 0.18 -2.30 -6.13
N LEU A 112 0.77 -1.30 -6.79
CA LEU A 112 1.06 0.01 -6.21
C LEU A 112 0.70 1.15 -7.17
N ASN A 113 -0.20 2.04 -6.76
CA ASN A 113 -0.52 3.25 -7.52
C ASN A 113 0.10 4.48 -6.84
N LEU A 114 0.99 5.18 -7.55
CA LEU A 114 1.66 6.41 -7.12
C LEU A 114 1.36 7.58 -8.05
N ASN A 115 0.35 7.47 -8.91
CA ASN A 115 0.00 8.50 -9.90
C ASN A 115 -0.18 9.91 -9.28
N ASN A 116 0.19 10.96 -10.02
CA ASN A 116 0.03 12.36 -9.60
C ASN A 116 0.66 12.68 -8.22
N ASN A 117 1.93 12.33 -8.07
CA ASN A 117 2.76 12.74 -6.94
C ASN A 117 3.99 13.54 -7.44
N TRP A 118 4.93 13.90 -6.57
CA TRP A 118 6.13 14.66 -6.92
C TRP A 118 7.41 13.93 -6.51
N ILE A 119 7.44 12.61 -6.74
CA ILE A 119 8.55 11.72 -6.35
C ILE A 119 9.90 12.23 -6.87
N GLY A 120 9.92 12.85 -8.05
CA GLY A 120 11.14 13.45 -8.60
C GLY A 120 12.17 12.42 -9.07
N SER A 121 13.29 12.91 -9.62
CA SER A 121 14.33 12.04 -10.19
C SER A 121 15.02 11.15 -9.16
N GLU A 122 15.33 11.71 -7.98
CA GLU A 122 16.02 10.98 -6.91
C GLU A 122 15.16 9.87 -6.31
N GLY A 123 13.87 10.13 -6.10
CA GLY A 123 12.93 9.09 -5.68
C GLY A 123 12.71 8.05 -6.77
N GLY A 124 12.61 8.48 -8.03
CA GLY A 124 12.47 7.58 -9.19
C GLY A 124 13.64 6.62 -9.36
N LYS A 125 14.87 7.09 -9.15
CA LYS A 125 16.06 6.23 -9.16
C LYS A 125 16.03 5.18 -8.05
N ALA A 126 15.68 5.59 -6.83
CA ALA A 126 15.57 4.66 -5.71
C ALA A 126 14.49 3.59 -5.97
N LEU A 127 13.32 4.00 -6.48
CA LEU A 127 12.27 3.07 -6.87
C LEU A 127 12.75 2.10 -7.95
N ALA A 128 13.49 2.56 -8.97
CA ALA A 128 14.06 1.67 -9.98
C ALA A 128 14.96 0.59 -9.36
N ASP A 129 15.89 1.00 -8.49
CA ASP A 129 16.81 0.08 -7.82
C ASP A 129 16.07 -0.95 -6.95
N ALA A 130 14.96 -0.55 -6.33
CA ALA A 130 14.11 -1.45 -5.55
C ALA A 130 13.31 -2.42 -6.43
N LEU A 131 12.74 -1.94 -7.55
CA LEU A 131 12.01 -2.77 -8.51
C LEU A 131 12.90 -3.83 -9.15
N CYS A 132 14.18 -3.53 -9.37
CA CYS A 132 15.15 -4.52 -9.85
C CYS A 132 15.37 -5.70 -8.88
N LYS A 133 14.97 -5.57 -7.60
CA LYS A 133 15.11 -6.58 -6.54
C LYS A 133 13.77 -7.18 -6.10
N ASN A 134 12.68 -6.43 -6.27
CA ASN A 134 11.35 -6.88 -5.90
C ASN A 134 10.77 -7.74 -7.04
N SER A 135 10.41 -8.98 -6.72
CA SER A 135 9.82 -9.93 -7.67
C SER A 135 8.33 -10.18 -7.45
N THR A 136 7.68 -9.41 -6.56
CA THR A 136 6.28 -9.63 -6.18
C THR A 136 5.34 -8.57 -6.76
N LEU A 137 5.84 -7.36 -6.99
CA LEU A 137 5.08 -6.27 -7.57
C LEU A 137 4.88 -6.51 -9.07
N THR A 138 3.63 -6.65 -9.50
CA THR A 138 3.22 -6.91 -10.88
C THR A 138 2.44 -5.74 -11.49
N SER A 139 2.05 -4.75 -10.71
CA SER A 139 1.38 -3.54 -11.17
C SER A 139 1.94 -2.30 -10.47
N LEU A 140 2.31 -1.30 -11.26
CA LEU A 140 2.87 -0.03 -10.78
C LEU A 140 2.44 1.12 -11.67
N ASN A 141 1.74 2.09 -11.10
CA ASN A 141 1.43 3.34 -11.79
C ASN A 141 2.27 4.49 -11.23
N LEU A 142 3.09 5.11 -12.09
CA LEU A 142 3.96 6.23 -11.76
C LEU A 142 3.70 7.47 -12.63
N CYS A 143 2.56 7.54 -13.30
CA CYS A 143 2.19 8.70 -14.10
C CYS A 143 2.28 10.01 -13.30
N HIS A 144 2.65 11.10 -13.98
CA HIS A 144 2.72 12.45 -13.42
C HIS A 144 3.58 12.58 -12.14
N ASN A 145 4.77 11.95 -12.09
CA ASN A 145 5.67 11.98 -10.92
C ASN A 145 6.97 12.79 -11.06
N ASN A 146 7.18 13.46 -12.19
CA ASN A 146 8.40 14.22 -12.51
C ASN A 146 9.71 13.42 -12.31
N LEU A 147 9.74 12.15 -12.71
CA LEU A 147 10.88 11.23 -12.48
C LEU A 147 12.16 11.59 -13.29
N GLY A 148 12.10 12.56 -14.21
CA GLY A 148 13.18 12.84 -15.15
C GLY A 148 13.40 11.72 -16.17
N SER A 149 14.20 11.98 -17.22
CA SER A 149 14.49 10.99 -18.28
C SER A 149 15.19 9.74 -17.73
N GLU A 150 16.17 9.92 -16.85
CA GLU A 150 16.98 8.83 -16.31
C GLU A 150 16.21 7.94 -15.34
N GLY A 151 15.39 8.52 -14.45
CA GLY A 151 14.52 7.75 -13.56
C GLY A 151 13.57 6.85 -14.34
N ARG A 152 12.92 7.40 -15.37
CA ARG A 152 12.05 6.64 -16.28
C ARG A 152 12.77 5.47 -16.96
N LYS A 153 13.96 5.74 -17.53
CA LYS A 153 14.78 4.72 -18.19
C LYS A 153 15.18 3.59 -17.23
N ASN A 154 15.56 3.92 -16.01
CA ASN A 154 15.96 2.93 -15.01
C ASN A 154 14.78 2.05 -14.59
N ILE A 155 13.60 2.64 -14.37
CA ILE A 155 12.38 1.88 -14.06
C ILE A 155 12.05 0.92 -15.21
N SER A 156 12.00 1.40 -16.46
CA SER A 156 11.72 0.55 -17.61
C SER A 156 12.70 -0.61 -17.79
N ARG A 157 13.97 -0.45 -17.39
CA ARG A 157 14.96 -1.52 -17.41
C ARG A 157 14.72 -2.58 -16.33
N CYS A 158 14.26 -2.15 -15.17
CA CYS A 158 14.03 -3.04 -14.03
C CYS A 158 12.69 -3.79 -14.11
N THR A 159 11.70 -3.29 -14.87
CA THR A 159 10.35 -3.86 -14.95
C THR A 159 10.11 -4.76 -16.17
N LEU A 160 11.18 -5.34 -16.74
CA LEU A 160 11.15 -6.15 -17.98
C LEU A 160 10.43 -7.52 -17.88
N GLN A 161 9.70 -7.79 -16.79
CA GLN A 161 8.74 -8.88 -16.74
C GLN A 161 7.38 -8.34 -16.24
N GLU A 162 6.41 -8.31 -17.16
CA GLU A 162 4.96 -8.34 -16.89
C GLU A 162 4.33 -7.21 -16.05
N LEU A 163 4.99 -6.07 -15.84
CA LEU A 163 4.31 -4.92 -15.26
C LEU A 163 3.37 -4.24 -16.28
N HIS A 164 2.06 -4.36 -16.08
CA HIS A 164 1.07 -3.45 -16.68
C HIS A 164 1.27 -2.07 -16.06
N ALA A 165 2.17 -1.31 -16.65
CA ALA A 165 2.52 -0.01 -16.13
C ALA A 165 2.37 1.02 -17.22
N ASP A 166 1.34 1.84 -17.05
CA ASP A 166 1.17 3.10 -17.73
C ASP A 166 2.21 4.05 -17.12
N TYR A 167 3.44 3.99 -17.65
CA TYR A 167 4.57 4.72 -17.09
C TYR A 167 4.53 6.22 -17.43
N PHE A 168 3.90 6.59 -18.55
CA PHE A 168 4.03 7.93 -19.13
C PHE A 168 2.68 8.42 -19.64
N GLY A 169 1.90 9.01 -18.73
CA GLY A 169 0.86 9.97 -19.12
C GLY A 169 1.52 11.14 -19.85
N SER A 170 1.10 11.34 -21.09
CA SER A 170 1.49 12.44 -21.99
C SER A 170 1.24 13.82 -21.37
#